data_AF-A0A950ZX38-F1
#
_entry.id   AF-A0A950ZX38-F1
#
_cell.length_a   1.000
_cell.length_b   1.000
_cell.length_c   1.000
_cell.angle_alpha   90.00
_cell.angle_beta   90.00
_cell.angle_gamma   90.00
#
_symmetry.space_group_name_H-M   'P 1'
#
loop_
_entity.id
_entity.type
_entity.pdbx_description
1 polymer ?
#
loop_
_entity_poly.entity_id
_entity_poly.type
_entity_poly.pdbx_seq_one_letter_code
_entity_poly.pdbx_strand_id
1 'polypeptide(L)'
;VPLPQPQAVATPSTSGLALLASITSDEAAHWVRTTADTALHSGPSDGSQSFTTVPQWSLLKQTDSRPDWLMVWYSGDGDTRQPGPGWVRASDVGAVDTPSVWLQSGRVASVWSTDDASAKRTLDVPSTTLMEVVAPNSISGSRIHVRLPGDGRQVPPAEGWLDADSAVRIGAPDYTQVPRAYPADLHADIRIPVPYRTQLDGSAYAGANCGPTALGMALEAFGMNEAAPDLRRDVLRNETFEEDDNDAGSYIWALADVAQEKGLHASGLYESDGTTLHHWSVDEVRQAVRSGHPVIAQVVYRGLPGRGGSEYYGDHYVVITGLLGEDFLYNDPIGGATAREAPGYDRVMTASQLEHAMRASDSAYAYTAFSLSRG
;
A
#
# COMPACT_ATOMS: atom_id res chain seq x y z
N VAL A 1 1.32 27.11 31.84
CA VAL A 1 0.85 26.43 30.61
C VAL A 1 -0.65 26.21 30.78
N PRO A 2 -1.52 26.71 29.89
CA PRO A 2 -2.95 26.42 29.95
C PRO A 2 -3.17 24.91 29.80
N LEU A 3 -4.05 24.32 30.60
CA LEU A 3 -4.45 22.93 30.41
C LEU A 3 -5.15 22.79 29.05
N PRO A 4 -4.90 21.70 28.29
CA PRO A 4 -5.64 21.43 27.07
C PRO A 4 -7.14 21.38 27.43
N GLN A 5 -7.96 22.16 26.73
CA GLN A 5 -9.39 22.03 26.91
C GLN A 5 -9.85 20.69 26.33
N PRO A 6 -10.64 19.90 27.07
CA PRO A 6 -11.15 18.63 26.58
C PRO A 6 -11.96 18.88 25.31
N GLN A 7 -11.67 18.13 24.25
CA GLN A 7 -12.47 18.20 23.04
C GLN A 7 -13.74 17.38 23.26
N ALA A 8 -14.90 18.01 23.08
CA ALA A 8 -16.17 17.32 23.17
C ALA A 8 -16.27 16.28 22.04
N VAL A 9 -16.52 15.03 22.41
CA VAL A 9 -16.84 13.97 21.45
C VAL A 9 -18.21 14.30 20.87
N ALA A 10 -18.25 14.57 19.56
CA ALA A 10 -19.49 14.96 18.89
C ALA A 10 -20.50 13.81 18.91
N THR A 11 -21.77 14.13 19.12
CA THR A 11 -22.85 13.15 18.92
C THR A 11 -22.94 12.80 17.43
N PRO A 12 -22.93 11.51 17.05
CA PRO A 12 -22.95 11.13 15.65
C PRO A 12 -24.28 11.50 14.98
N SER A 13 -24.22 11.86 13.70
CA SER A 13 -25.40 12.02 12.86
C SER A 13 -26.12 10.68 12.61
N THR A 14 -27.30 10.73 12.00
CA THR A 14 -28.03 9.52 11.58
C THR A 14 -27.18 8.61 10.69
N SER A 15 -26.39 9.18 9.77
CA SER A 15 -25.51 8.42 8.90
C SER A 15 -24.36 7.76 9.68
N GLY A 16 -23.77 8.48 10.64
CA GLY A 16 -22.75 7.92 11.53
C GLY A 16 -23.29 6.80 12.39
N LEU A 17 -24.49 6.96 12.98
CA LEU A 17 -25.16 5.90 13.74
C LEU A 17 -25.45 4.67 12.89
N ALA A 18 -25.90 4.85 11.63
CA ALA A 18 -26.12 3.74 10.72
C ALA A 18 -24.82 3.00 10.36
N LEU A 19 -23.72 3.73 10.17
CA LEU A 19 -22.40 3.14 9.92
C LEU A 19 -21.94 2.30 11.13
N LEU A 20 -21.99 2.88 12.33
CA LEU A 20 -21.63 2.19 13.57
C LEU A 20 -22.45 0.90 13.76
N ALA A 21 -23.77 0.99 13.59
CA ALA A 21 -24.64 -0.17 13.68
C ALA A 21 -24.28 -1.26 12.63
N SER A 22 -23.89 -0.86 11.43
CA SER A 22 -23.48 -1.81 10.38
C SER A 22 -22.18 -2.56 10.75
N ILE A 23 -21.20 -1.86 11.35
CA ILE A 23 -19.93 -2.45 11.78
C ILE A 23 -20.17 -3.40 12.96
N THR A 24 -20.89 -2.95 14.00
CA THR A 24 -21.25 -3.80 15.15
C THR A 24 -22.00 -5.05 14.70
N SER A 25 -22.89 -4.91 13.72
CA SER A 25 -23.63 -6.04 13.16
C SER A 25 -22.74 -7.05 12.45
N ASP A 26 -21.61 -6.64 11.87
CA ASP A 26 -20.68 -7.54 11.17
C ASP A 26 -19.72 -8.23 12.13
N GLU A 27 -19.23 -7.50 13.14
CA GLU A 27 -18.37 -8.07 14.18
C GLU A 27 -19.10 -9.15 15.00
N ALA A 28 -20.40 -8.96 15.26
CA ALA A 28 -21.21 -9.92 16.01
C ALA A 28 -21.74 -11.09 15.17
N ALA A 29 -21.53 -11.08 13.85
CA ALA A 29 -22.11 -12.08 12.97
C ALA A 29 -21.27 -13.35 12.86
N HIS A 30 -21.95 -14.47 12.60
CA HIS A 30 -21.29 -15.66 12.11
C HIS A 30 -21.14 -15.55 10.60
N TRP A 31 -19.91 -15.71 10.12
CA TRP A 31 -19.61 -15.68 8.70
C TRP A 31 -19.36 -17.09 8.19
N VAL A 32 -19.92 -17.37 7.02
CA VAL A 32 -19.71 -18.63 6.32
C VAL A 32 -19.27 -18.37 4.89
N ARG A 33 -18.57 -19.33 4.30
CA ARG A 33 -18.10 -19.28 2.91
C ARG A 33 -18.61 -20.50 2.17
N THR A 34 -19.15 -20.30 0.98
CA THR A 34 -19.57 -21.42 0.12
C THR A 34 -18.37 -22.28 -0.28
N THR A 35 -18.52 -23.60 -0.19
CA THR A 35 -17.47 -24.57 -0.55
C THR A 35 -17.62 -25.11 -1.96
N ALA A 36 -18.73 -24.80 -2.62
CA ALA A 36 -19.05 -25.06 -4.02
C ALA A 36 -20.01 -23.98 -4.54
N ASP A 37 -20.43 -24.05 -5.79
CA ASP A 37 -21.55 -23.25 -6.29
C ASP A 37 -22.83 -23.63 -5.51
N THR A 38 -23.42 -22.67 -4.81
CA THR A 38 -24.51 -22.90 -3.85
C THR A 38 -25.78 -22.15 -4.25
N ALA A 39 -26.90 -22.85 -4.36
CA ALA A 39 -28.19 -22.21 -4.62
C ALA A 39 -28.67 -21.40 -3.40
N LEU A 40 -29.18 -20.19 -3.65
CA LEU A 40 -29.80 -19.35 -2.63
C LEU A 40 -31.32 -19.49 -2.71
N HIS A 41 -31.93 -20.11 -1.70
CA HIS A 41 -33.33 -20.50 -1.70
C HIS A 41 -34.24 -19.51 -0.97
N SER A 42 -35.50 -19.48 -1.38
CA SER A 42 -36.60 -18.74 -0.73
C SER A 42 -37.01 -19.28 0.65
N GLY A 43 -36.67 -20.54 0.97
CA GLY A 43 -37.06 -21.20 2.21
C GLY A 43 -36.12 -22.35 2.60
N PRO A 44 -36.18 -22.84 3.86
CA PRO A 44 -35.29 -23.87 4.39
C PRO A 44 -35.77 -25.29 4.02
N SER A 45 -35.96 -25.56 2.74
CA SER A 45 -36.34 -26.90 2.26
C SER A 45 -35.97 -27.10 0.79
N ASP A 46 -35.73 -28.35 0.39
CA ASP A 46 -35.35 -28.71 -0.98
C ASP A 46 -36.38 -28.36 -2.04
N GLY A 47 -37.66 -28.24 -1.66
CA GLY A 47 -38.73 -27.82 -2.56
C GLY A 47 -38.80 -26.30 -2.77
N SER A 48 -37.99 -25.52 -2.05
CA SER A 48 -38.04 -24.05 -2.11
C SER A 48 -37.41 -23.54 -3.40
N GLN A 49 -38.03 -22.53 -4.01
CA GLN A 49 -37.50 -21.90 -5.22
C GLN A 49 -36.10 -21.33 -4.96
N SER A 50 -35.16 -21.62 -5.86
CA SER A 50 -33.85 -20.98 -5.91
C SER A 50 -33.95 -19.65 -6.67
N PHE A 51 -33.39 -18.59 -6.09
CA PHE A 51 -33.33 -17.26 -6.72
C PHE A 51 -32.12 -17.12 -7.64
N THR A 52 -30.97 -17.65 -7.21
CA THR A 52 -29.69 -17.55 -7.89
C THR A 52 -28.74 -18.63 -7.39
N THR A 53 -27.66 -18.86 -8.12
CA THR A 53 -26.52 -19.68 -7.67
C THR A 53 -25.38 -18.76 -7.29
N VAL A 54 -24.99 -18.80 -6.02
CA VAL A 54 -23.86 -18.09 -5.45
C VAL A 54 -22.58 -18.86 -5.78
N PRO A 55 -21.54 -18.21 -6.37
CA PRO A 55 -20.31 -18.89 -6.73
C PRO A 55 -19.61 -19.53 -5.53
N GLN A 56 -18.82 -20.58 -5.79
CA GLN A 56 -17.85 -21.11 -4.84
C GLN A 56 -16.98 -19.99 -4.24
N TRP A 57 -16.69 -20.11 -2.93
CA TRP A 57 -15.90 -19.17 -2.12
C TRP A 57 -16.51 -17.79 -1.85
N SER A 58 -17.81 -17.63 -2.11
CA SER A 58 -18.54 -16.42 -1.73
C SER A 58 -18.72 -16.33 -0.22
N LEU A 59 -18.55 -15.12 0.33
CA LEU A 59 -18.79 -14.82 1.74
C LEU A 59 -20.27 -14.52 2.00
N LEU A 60 -20.78 -15.07 3.10
CA LEU A 60 -22.18 -15.02 3.49
C LEU A 60 -22.28 -14.69 4.97
N LYS A 61 -23.14 -13.73 5.31
CA LYS A 61 -23.42 -13.36 6.70
C LYS A 61 -24.60 -14.19 7.22
N GLN A 62 -24.37 -15.09 8.17
CA GLN A 62 -25.47 -15.87 8.76
C GLN A 62 -26.36 -14.97 9.63
N THR A 63 -27.67 -15.10 9.45
CA THR A 63 -28.69 -14.29 10.14
C THR A 63 -29.71 -15.15 10.91
N ASP A 64 -29.90 -16.41 10.54
CA ASP A 64 -30.72 -17.40 11.26
C ASP A 64 -30.23 -18.83 10.94
N SER A 65 -30.70 -19.83 11.68
CA SER A 65 -30.40 -21.25 11.44
C SER A 65 -31.59 -22.17 11.73
N ARG A 66 -31.69 -23.24 10.95
CA ARG A 66 -32.64 -24.35 11.09
C ARG A 66 -31.87 -25.67 10.91
N PRO A 67 -32.43 -26.83 11.27
CA PRO A 67 -31.82 -28.11 10.92
C PRO A 67 -31.48 -28.15 9.43
N ASP A 68 -30.21 -28.40 9.11
CA ASP A 68 -29.63 -28.47 7.76
C ASP A 68 -29.61 -27.19 6.91
N TRP A 69 -30.13 -26.06 7.41
CA TRP A 69 -30.29 -24.83 6.64
C TRP A 69 -29.84 -23.59 7.41
N LEU A 70 -29.14 -22.69 6.73
CA LEU A 70 -28.72 -21.39 7.27
C LEU A 70 -29.41 -20.28 6.47
N MET A 71 -30.03 -19.34 7.16
CA MET A 71 -30.44 -18.09 6.53
C MET A 71 -29.21 -17.20 6.49
N VAL A 72 -28.87 -16.73 5.29
CA VAL A 72 -27.70 -15.90 5.04
C VAL A 72 -28.11 -14.61 4.34
N TRP A 73 -27.29 -13.57 4.50
CA TRP A 73 -27.29 -12.39 3.66
C TRP A 73 -26.09 -12.44 2.72
N TYR A 74 -26.34 -12.41 1.42
CA TYR A 74 -25.34 -12.31 0.38
C TYR A 74 -25.15 -10.83 -0.01
N SER A 75 -23.91 -10.35 -0.04
CA SER A 75 -23.59 -8.95 -0.35
C SER A 75 -23.66 -8.60 -1.84
N GLY A 76 -23.90 -9.57 -2.72
CA GLY A 76 -23.76 -9.40 -4.16
C GLY A 76 -22.31 -9.61 -4.62
N ASP A 77 -22.13 -9.77 -5.93
CA ASP A 77 -20.81 -9.85 -6.58
C ASP A 77 -20.42 -8.54 -7.30
N GLY A 78 -21.29 -7.52 -7.24
CA GLY A 78 -21.08 -6.26 -7.94
C GLY A 78 -21.18 -6.36 -9.47
N ASP A 79 -21.59 -7.52 -10.00
CA ASP A 79 -21.71 -7.79 -11.43
C ASP A 79 -23.13 -8.24 -11.76
N THR A 80 -23.39 -9.55 -11.70
CA THR A 80 -24.65 -10.13 -12.18
C THR A 80 -25.63 -10.49 -11.06
N ARG A 81 -25.18 -10.58 -9.81
CA ARG A 81 -25.99 -11.04 -8.68
C ARG A 81 -26.18 -9.94 -7.64
N GLN A 82 -27.44 -9.60 -7.42
CA GLN A 82 -27.84 -8.58 -6.45
C GLN A 82 -27.70 -9.09 -5.00
N PRO A 83 -27.42 -8.19 -4.05
CA PRO A 83 -27.45 -8.53 -2.62
C PRO A 83 -28.85 -8.95 -2.16
N GLY A 84 -28.91 -9.83 -1.17
CA GLY A 84 -30.18 -10.19 -0.54
C GLY A 84 -30.10 -11.37 0.42
N PRO A 85 -31.19 -11.61 1.18
CA PRO A 85 -31.30 -12.75 2.07
C PRO A 85 -31.68 -14.03 1.30
N GLY A 86 -31.30 -15.18 1.84
CA GLY A 86 -31.85 -16.46 1.42
C GLY A 86 -31.30 -17.63 2.22
N TRP A 87 -31.84 -18.81 1.96
CA TRP A 87 -31.45 -20.04 2.64
C TRP A 87 -30.43 -20.82 1.83
N VAL A 88 -29.38 -21.29 2.49
CA VAL A 88 -28.40 -22.23 1.94
C VAL A 88 -28.35 -23.48 2.80
N ARG A 89 -27.98 -24.62 2.23
CA ARG A 89 -27.73 -25.83 3.02
C ARG A 89 -26.48 -25.64 3.87
N ALA A 90 -26.54 -26.05 5.13
CA ALA A 90 -25.41 -25.98 6.04
C ALA A 90 -24.22 -26.82 5.55
N SER A 91 -24.46 -27.88 4.78
CA SER A 91 -23.43 -28.72 4.15
C SER A 91 -22.63 -28.02 3.04
N ASP A 92 -23.14 -26.92 2.50
CA ASP A 92 -22.58 -26.28 1.31
C ASP A 92 -21.67 -25.10 1.68
N VAL A 93 -21.52 -24.84 2.99
CA VAL A 93 -20.75 -23.73 3.52
C VAL A 93 -19.84 -24.17 4.66
N GLY A 94 -18.69 -23.52 4.79
CA GLY A 94 -17.78 -23.65 5.93
C GLY A 94 -17.74 -22.36 6.74
N ALA A 95 -17.57 -22.48 8.06
CA ALA A 95 -17.32 -21.30 8.90
C ALA A 95 -16.01 -20.62 8.48
N VAL A 96 -16.01 -19.29 8.53
CA VAL A 96 -14.82 -18.46 8.28
C VAL A 96 -14.74 -17.34 9.31
N ASP A 97 -13.55 -16.78 9.46
CA ASP A 97 -13.36 -15.58 10.26
C ASP A 97 -14.15 -14.40 9.68
N THR A 98 -14.49 -13.45 10.55
CA THR A 98 -15.15 -12.21 10.16
C THR A 98 -14.31 -11.50 9.09
N PRO A 99 -14.89 -11.16 7.93
CA PRO A 99 -14.16 -10.44 6.89
C PRO A 99 -13.82 -9.03 7.35
N SER A 100 -12.70 -8.51 6.84
CA SER A 100 -12.30 -7.12 7.04
C SER A 100 -13.40 -6.15 6.60
N VAL A 101 -13.70 -5.17 7.45
CA VAL A 101 -14.60 -4.07 7.09
C VAL A 101 -13.75 -2.90 6.62
N TRP A 102 -14.07 -2.41 5.41
CA TRP A 102 -13.36 -1.30 4.79
C TRP A 102 -14.21 -0.04 4.73
N LEU A 103 -13.55 1.07 5.02
CA LEU A 103 -14.09 2.41 5.06
C LEU A 103 -13.30 3.31 4.11
N GLN A 104 -13.94 4.41 3.72
CA GLN A 104 -13.33 5.51 3.02
C GLN A 104 -13.72 6.81 3.70
N SER A 105 -12.81 7.77 3.80
CA SER A 105 -13.18 9.11 4.29
C SER A 105 -14.09 9.82 3.29
N GLY A 106 -15.26 10.27 3.74
CA GLY A 106 -16.21 11.03 2.91
C GLY A 106 -15.83 12.51 2.76
N ARG A 107 -14.91 12.99 3.59
CA ARG A 107 -14.42 14.37 3.68
C ARG A 107 -13.05 14.35 4.36
N VAL A 108 -12.38 15.51 4.43
CA VAL A 108 -11.20 15.64 5.29
C VAL A 108 -11.58 15.25 6.72
N ALA A 109 -10.83 14.33 7.30
CA ALA A 109 -11.11 13.74 8.59
C ALA A 109 -9.86 13.71 9.45
N SER A 110 -10.04 13.65 10.76
CA SER A 110 -8.95 13.56 11.72
C SER A 110 -8.90 12.17 12.32
N VAL A 111 -7.69 11.62 12.36
CA VAL A 111 -7.35 10.43 13.13
C VAL A 111 -6.91 10.88 14.52
N TRP A 112 -7.41 10.17 15.53
CA TRP A 112 -7.26 10.48 16.94
C TRP A 112 -6.45 9.38 17.64
N SER A 113 -5.62 9.75 18.62
CA SER A 113 -4.78 8.80 19.36
C SER A 113 -5.57 7.82 20.23
N THR A 114 -6.75 8.23 20.71
CA THR A 114 -7.63 7.46 21.60
C THR A 114 -9.09 7.75 21.25
N ASP A 115 -10.01 6.99 21.83
CA ASP A 115 -11.45 7.10 21.65
C ASP A 115 -12.12 8.18 22.53
N ASP A 116 -11.43 8.69 23.55
CA ASP A 116 -11.99 9.61 24.54
C ASP A 116 -11.78 11.12 24.22
N ALA A 117 -12.28 11.98 25.12
CA ALA A 117 -12.21 13.45 25.01
C ALA A 117 -10.80 14.03 25.23
N SER A 118 -9.85 13.23 25.72
CA SER A 118 -8.43 13.59 25.87
C SER A 118 -7.61 13.27 24.64
N ALA A 119 -8.21 12.63 23.63
CA ALA A 119 -7.54 12.22 22.42
C ALA A 119 -6.85 13.39 21.72
N LYS A 120 -5.63 13.12 21.25
CA LYS A 120 -4.87 14.05 20.45
C LYS A 120 -5.11 13.73 18.99
N ARG A 121 -5.30 14.77 18.18
CA ARG A 121 -5.27 14.67 16.72
C ARG A 121 -3.87 14.22 16.30
N THR A 122 -3.76 13.07 15.65
CA THR A 122 -2.49 12.49 15.20
C THR A 122 -2.22 12.74 13.73
N LEU A 123 -3.28 12.67 12.90
CA LEU A 123 -3.18 12.79 11.45
C LEU A 123 -4.46 13.40 10.88
N ASP A 124 -4.32 14.18 9.82
CA ASP A 124 -5.44 14.52 8.94
C ASP A 124 -5.36 13.70 7.67
N VAL A 125 -6.50 13.11 7.31
CA VAL A 125 -6.63 12.33 6.08
C VAL A 125 -7.53 13.11 5.12
N PRO A 126 -7.16 13.21 3.82
CA PRO A 126 -8.01 13.81 2.81
C PRO A 126 -9.31 13.00 2.65
N SER A 127 -10.27 13.52 1.88
CA SER A 127 -11.36 12.67 1.39
C SER A 127 -10.77 11.53 0.56
N THR A 128 -11.48 10.41 0.49
CA THR A 128 -11.11 9.21 -0.27
C THR A 128 -9.95 8.38 0.26
N THR A 129 -9.48 8.63 1.48
CA THR A 129 -8.50 7.77 2.16
C THR A 129 -9.15 6.45 2.54
N LEU A 130 -8.52 5.34 2.12
CA LEU A 130 -8.91 3.98 2.47
C LEU A 130 -8.50 3.65 3.90
N MET A 131 -9.38 2.96 4.63
CA MET A 131 -9.20 2.57 6.02
C MET A 131 -9.81 1.19 6.25
N GLU A 132 -9.15 0.35 7.04
CA GLU A 132 -9.71 -0.91 7.53
C GLU A 132 -10.08 -0.75 8.99
N VAL A 133 -11.23 -1.29 9.37
CA VAL A 133 -11.68 -1.34 10.77
C VAL A 133 -10.86 -2.37 11.54
N VAL A 134 -10.33 -1.99 12.71
CA VAL A 134 -9.53 -2.86 13.57
C VAL A 134 -10.44 -3.55 14.59
N ALA A 135 -10.65 -4.85 14.41
CA ALA A 135 -11.40 -5.70 15.33
C ALA A 135 -10.49 -6.44 16.33
N PRO A 136 -10.98 -6.86 17.51
CA PRO A 136 -12.32 -6.56 18.07
C PRO A 136 -12.39 -5.20 18.77
N ASN A 137 -13.59 -4.81 19.21
CA ASN A 137 -13.86 -3.54 19.91
C ASN A 137 -13.56 -2.31 19.03
N SER A 138 -13.92 -2.40 17.75
CA SER A 138 -13.66 -1.34 16.81
C SER A 138 -14.48 -0.07 17.04
N ILE A 139 -15.45 -0.08 17.94
CA ILE A 139 -16.33 1.07 18.19
C ILE A 139 -16.26 1.49 19.65
N SER A 140 -16.10 2.80 19.86
CA SER A 140 -16.27 3.43 21.16
C SER A 140 -16.93 4.79 21.00
N GLY A 141 -18.11 4.94 21.61
CA GLY A 141 -18.94 6.13 21.46
C GLY A 141 -19.27 6.42 20.00
N SER A 142 -18.75 7.54 19.47
CA SER A 142 -18.95 7.97 18.08
C SER A 142 -17.76 7.66 17.16
N ARG A 143 -16.75 6.95 17.66
CA ARG A 143 -15.50 6.71 16.95
C ARG A 143 -15.33 5.25 16.57
N ILE A 144 -14.59 5.05 15.49
CA ILE A 144 -14.23 3.76 14.90
C ILE A 144 -12.71 3.63 14.97
N HIS A 145 -12.21 2.53 15.52
CA HIS A 145 -10.79 2.17 15.49
C HIS A 145 -10.44 1.67 14.09
N VAL A 146 -9.51 2.36 13.43
CA VAL A 146 -9.14 2.11 12.05
C VAL A 146 -7.62 2.08 11.91
N ARG A 147 -7.17 1.31 10.92
CA ARG A 147 -5.82 1.40 10.38
C ARG A 147 -5.90 1.75 8.90
N LEU A 148 -4.93 2.51 8.41
CA LEU A 148 -4.88 2.97 7.02
C LEU A 148 -3.56 2.55 6.37
N PRO A 149 -3.59 2.05 5.12
CA PRO A 149 -2.40 1.66 4.37
C PRO A 149 -1.55 2.83 3.89
N GLY A 150 -1.94 4.08 4.16
CA GLY A 150 -1.36 5.26 3.54
C GLY A 150 -1.76 5.44 2.07
N ASP A 151 -1.20 6.47 1.43
CA ASP A 151 -1.40 6.74 -0.01
C ASP A 151 -0.07 6.75 -0.79
N GLY A 152 1.03 6.38 -0.12
CA GLY A 152 2.38 6.42 -0.65
C GLY A 152 2.93 7.83 -0.85
N ARG A 153 2.20 8.89 -0.54
CA ARG A 153 2.60 10.28 -0.76
C ARG A 153 2.45 11.12 0.51
N GLN A 154 1.24 11.60 0.78
CA GLN A 154 0.97 12.59 1.85
C GLN A 154 0.46 11.93 3.13
N VAL A 155 -0.23 10.80 2.99
CA VAL A 155 -0.84 10.08 4.09
C VAL A 155 0.05 8.89 4.41
N PRO A 156 0.79 8.91 5.53
CA PRO A 156 1.56 7.75 5.94
C PRO A 156 0.59 6.63 6.40
N PRO A 157 1.02 5.37 6.35
CA PRO A 157 0.32 4.29 7.04
C PRO A 157 0.22 4.62 8.54
N ALA A 158 -0.96 4.43 9.14
CA ALA A 158 -1.23 4.77 10.52
C ALA A 158 -2.38 3.95 11.12
N GLU A 159 -2.51 4.00 12.44
CA GLU A 159 -3.61 3.42 13.19
C GLU A 159 -4.13 4.44 14.21
N GLY A 160 -5.45 4.46 14.43
CA GLY A 160 -6.08 5.34 15.40
C GLY A 160 -7.59 5.37 15.29
N TRP A 161 -8.21 6.36 15.91
CA TRP A 161 -9.66 6.48 16.00
C TRP A 161 -10.18 7.54 15.05
N LEU A 162 -11.27 7.25 14.35
CA LEU A 162 -11.91 8.13 13.38
C LEU A 162 -13.36 8.39 13.78
N ASP A 163 -13.83 9.63 13.68
CA ASP A 163 -15.24 9.93 13.92
C ASP A 163 -16.13 9.31 12.83
N ALA A 164 -17.17 8.57 13.22
CA ALA A 164 -18.02 7.81 12.30
C ALA A 164 -18.68 8.66 11.21
N ASP A 165 -19.02 9.92 11.52
CA ASP A 165 -19.64 10.84 10.55
C ASP A 165 -18.71 11.24 9.39
N SER A 166 -17.42 10.98 9.52
CA SER A 166 -16.42 11.31 8.51
C SER A 166 -16.09 10.13 7.60
N ALA A 167 -16.64 8.95 7.87
CA ALA A 167 -16.43 7.73 7.09
C ALA A 167 -17.68 7.31 6.32
N VAL A 168 -17.45 6.61 5.22
CA VAL A 168 -18.44 5.83 4.50
C VAL A 168 -17.94 4.40 4.36
N ARG A 169 -18.86 3.44 4.44
CA ARG A 169 -18.53 2.05 4.18
C ARG A 169 -18.33 1.83 2.69
N ILE A 170 -17.32 1.03 2.34
CA ILE A 170 -17.02 0.62 0.97
C ILE A 170 -16.90 -0.90 0.86
N GLY A 171 -16.83 -1.41 -0.37
CA GLY A 171 -16.40 -2.79 -0.61
C GLY A 171 -14.93 -2.97 -0.23
N ALA A 172 -14.51 -4.23 -0.04
CA ALA A 172 -13.09 -4.52 0.14
C ALA A 172 -12.30 -3.97 -1.06
N PRO A 173 -11.19 -3.26 -0.84
CA PRO A 173 -10.37 -2.74 -1.92
C PRO A 173 -9.78 -3.89 -2.73
N ASP A 174 -9.58 -3.66 -4.01
CA ASP A 174 -8.85 -4.60 -4.85
C ASP A 174 -7.35 -4.57 -4.51
N TYR A 175 -6.63 -5.59 -4.97
CA TYR A 175 -5.21 -5.75 -4.69
C TYR A 175 -4.32 -4.63 -5.25
N THR A 176 -4.82 -3.79 -6.16
CA THR A 176 -4.11 -2.64 -6.74
C THR A 176 -4.21 -1.37 -5.89
N GLN A 177 -5.10 -1.36 -4.90
CA GLN A 177 -5.36 -0.21 -4.05
C GLN A 177 -4.63 -0.26 -2.70
N VAL A 178 -4.16 -1.44 -2.29
CA VAL A 178 -3.53 -1.67 -0.98
C VAL A 178 -2.11 -2.23 -1.16
N PRO A 179 -1.08 -1.69 -0.47
CA PRO A 179 0.29 -2.20 -0.53
C PRO A 179 0.39 -3.67 -0.17
N ARG A 180 1.32 -4.41 -0.80
CA ARG A 180 1.52 -5.83 -0.49
C ARG A 180 1.95 -6.10 0.94
N ALA A 181 2.66 -5.15 1.56
CA ALA A 181 3.16 -5.28 2.92
C ALA A 181 2.11 -4.97 3.98
N TYR A 182 0.98 -4.39 3.59
CA TYR A 182 -0.06 -4.02 4.54
C TYR A 182 -0.70 -5.27 5.16
N PRO A 183 -0.92 -5.31 6.49
CA PRO A 183 -0.71 -4.22 7.47
C PRO A 183 0.64 -4.24 8.19
N ALA A 184 1.57 -5.12 7.83
CA ALA A 184 2.84 -5.30 8.55
C ALA A 184 3.69 -4.02 8.58
N ASP A 185 3.61 -3.21 7.53
CA ASP A 185 4.35 -1.96 7.36
C ASP A 185 3.89 -0.82 8.28
N LEU A 186 2.74 -0.95 8.95
CA LEU A 186 2.29 0.01 9.98
C LEU A 186 3.27 0.14 11.15
N HIS A 187 4.07 -0.90 11.38
CA HIS A 187 4.99 -1.01 12.51
C HIS A 187 6.46 -0.89 12.08
N ALA A 188 6.72 -0.20 10.97
CA ALA A 188 8.08 0.10 10.53
C ALA A 188 8.92 0.72 11.66
N ASP A 189 10.11 0.16 11.91
CA ASP A 189 11.05 0.72 12.90
C ASP A 189 11.60 2.07 12.41
N ILE A 190 11.80 2.18 11.10
CA ILE A 190 12.27 3.39 10.43
C ILE A 190 11.48 3.56 9.14
N ARG A 191 10.94 4.76 8.93
CA ARG A 191 10.30 5.16 7.68
C ARG A 191 10.73 6.57 7.30
N ILE A 192 11.38 6.68 6.16
CA ILE A 192 11.72 7.94 5.51
C ILE A 192 10.53 8.29 4.61
N PRO A 193 9.92 9.49 4.76
CA PRO A 193 8.78 9.90 3.94
C PRO A 193 9.24 10.20 2.51
N VAL A 194 9.30 9.16 1.69
CA VAL A 194 9.67 9.24 0.26
C VAL A 194 8.39 9.13 -0.57
N PRO A 195 7.90 10.25 -1.17
CA PRO A 195 6.67 10.23 -1.95
C PRO A 195 6.78 9.32 -3.18
N TYR A 196 5.79 8.47 -3.34
CA TYR A 196 5.69 7.49 -4.40
C TYR A 196 5.34 8.12 -5.75
N ARG A 197 5.98 7.61 -6.79
CA ARG A 197 5.73 7.94 -8.20
C ARG A 197 5.81 6.66 -9.03
N THR A 198 4.98 6.59 -10.07
CA THR A 198 5.06 5.51 -11.05
C THR A 198 5.83 5.98 -12.27
N GLN A 199 6.67 5.12 -12.84
CA GLN A 199 7.34 5.39 -14.13
C GLN A 199 6.36 5.24 -15.31
N LEU A 200 5.22 4.58 -15.09
CA LEU A 200 4.17 4.39 -16.09
C LEU A 200 3.31 5.65 -16.18
N ASP A 201 3.93 6.74 -16.60
CA ASP A 201 3.34 8.09 -16.68
C ASP A 201 2.59 8.35 -18.00
N GLY A 202 2.53 7.35 -18.90
CA GLY A 202 1.88 7.43 -20.20
C GLY A 202 2.75 8.05 -21.31
N SER A 203 4.00 8.41 -21.01
CA SER A 203 4.98 8.85 -22.01
C SER A 203 5.47 7.69 -22.90
N ALA A 204 6.10 8.03 -24.04
CA ALA A 204 6.70 7.05 -24.95
C ALA A 204 7.90 6.31 -24.33
N TYR A 205 8.55 6.92 -23.34
CA TYR A 205 9.74 6.41 -22.65
C TYR A 205 9.41 5.82 -21.26
N ALA A 206 8.14 5.63 -20.93
CA ALA A 206 7.69 5.08 -19.64
C ALA A 206 8.36 3.74 -19.28
N GLY A 207 8.70 2.92 -20.28
CA GLY A 207 9.42 1.65 -20.10
C GLY A 207 10.85 1.79 -19.59
N ALA A 208 11.51 2.92 -19.87
CA ALA A 208 12.91 3.19 -19.53
C ALA A 208 13.08 4.22 -18.39
N ASN A 209 11.99 4.60 -17.72
CA ASN A 209 11.96 5.69 -16.74
C ASN A 209 12.22 5.28 -15.28
N CYS A 210 12.60 4.03 -15.01
CA CYS A 210 12.81 3.54 -13.64
C CYS A 210 13.80 4.41 -12.85
N GLY A 211 14.95 4.75 -13.44
CA GLY A 211 15.99 5.59 -12.85
C GLY A 211 15.51 7.02 -12.55
N PRO A 212 15.07 7.80 -13.54
CA PRO A 212 14.56 9.16 -13.33
C PRO A 212 13.38 9.22 -12.36
N THR A 213 12.52 8.20 -12.36
CA THR A 213 11.39 8.11 -11.41
C THR A 213 11.88 7.84 -9.98
N ALA A 214 12.81 6.90 -9.79
CA ALA A 214 13.41 6.63 -8.49
C ALA A 214 14.14 7.86 -7.94
N LEU A 215 14.90 8.56 -8.79
CA LEU A 215 15.54 9.83 -8.45
C LEU A 215 14.49 10.88 -8.05
N GLY A 216 13.42 11.04 -8.83
CA GLY A 216 12.34 11.99 -8.52
C GLY A 216 11.65 11.71 -7.18
N MET A 217 11.43 10.44 -6.84
CA MET A 217 10.92 10.06 -5.51
C MET A 217 11.89 10.47 -4.40
N ALA A 218 13.18 10.15 -4.56
CA ALA A 218 14.19 10.42 -3.54
C ALA A 218 14.44 11.94 -3.37
N LEU A 219 14.46 12.72 -4.46
CA LEU A 219 14.53 14.19 -4.43
C LEU A 219 13.32 14.81 -3.71
N GLU A 220 12.12 14.29 -3.96
CA GLU A 220 10.89 14.81 -3.34
C GLU A 220 10.90 14.64 -1.82
N ALA A 221 11.58 13.60 -1.29
CA ALA A 221 11.79 13.43 0.15
C ALA A 221 12.56 14.60 0.80
N PHE A 222 13.32 15.36 0.00
CA PHE A 222 14.03 16.57 0.43
C PHE A 222 13.29 17.87 0.09
N GLY A 223 12.06 17.78 -0.42
CA GLY A 223 11.22 18.91 -0.82
C GLY A 223 11.44 19.39 -2.26
N MET A 224 12.13 18.62 -3.10
CA MET A 224 12.39 18.95 -4.51
C MET A 224 11.42 18.20 -5.41
N ASN A 225 10.39 18.88 -5.90
CA ASN A 225 9.35 18.30 -6.75
C ASN A 225 9.66 18.52 -8.24
N GLU A 226 10.62 17.76 -8.79
CA GLU A 226 11.01 17.82 -10.19
C GLU A 226 10.11 16.92 -11.06
N ALA A 227 9.79 17.33 -12.29
CA ALA A 227 8.99 16.48 -13.18
C ALA A 227 9.83 15.33 -13.78
N ALA A 228 9.23 14.16 -13.97
CA ALA A 228 9.93 13.00 -14.53
C ALA A 228 10.58 13.25 -15.91
N PRO A 229 9.94 13.98 -16.86
CA PRO A 229 10.56 14.32 -18.13
C PRO A 229 11.81 15.20 -17.99
N ASP A 230 11.82 16.13 -17.02
CA ASP A 230 12.96 17.01 -16.79
C ASP A 230 14.14 16.23 -16.19
N LEU A 231 13.87 15.35 -15.22
CA LEU A 231 14.90 14.47 -14.65
C LEU A 231 15.46 13.51 -15.69
N ARG A 232 14.61 12.94 -16.56
CA ARG A 232 15.07 12.09 -17.66
C ARG A 232 16.05 12.84 -18.55
N ARG A 233 15.66 14.05 -18.99
CA ARG A 233 16.51 14.88 -19.84
C ARG A 233 17.86 15.20 -19.19
N ASP A 234 17.84 15.59 -17.92
CA ASP A 234 19.06 15.93 -17.16
C ASP A 234 19.98 14.69 -17.06
N VAL A 235 19.41 13.49 -16.81
CA VAL A 235 20.15 12.23 -16.75
C VAL A 235 20.75 11.85 -18.10
N LEU A 236 19.96 11.83 -19.17
CA LEU A 236 20.44 11.47 -20.52
C LEU A 236 21.53 12.43 -21.00
N ARG A 237 21.44 13.71 -20.64
CA ARG A 237 22.47 14.71 -20.94
C ARG A 237 23.80 14.36 -20.26
N ASN A 238 23.77 13.95 -18.99
CA ASN A 238 24.98 13.52 -18.28
C ASN A 238 25.57 12.24 -18.90
N GLU A 239 24.73 11.39 -19.48
CA GLU A 239 25.12 10.19 -20.22
C GLU A 239 25.57 10.46 -21.67
N THR A 240 25.45 11.69 -22.15
CA THR A 240 25.70 12.10 -23.55
C THR A 240 24.80 11.39 -24.57
N PHE A 241 23.62 10.93 -24.15
CA PHE A 241 22.58 10.39 -25.01
C PHE A 241 21.69 11.49 -25.61
N GLU A 242 20.95 11.15 -26.67
CA GLU A 242 19.93 12.04 -27.21
C GLU A 242 18.77 12.16 -26.20
N GLU A 243 18.36 13.39 -25.90
CA GLU A 243 17.35 13.66 -24.86
C GLU A 243 15.95 13.08 -25.17
N ASP A 244 15.70 12.71 -26.42
CA ASP A 244 14.46 12.10 -26.93
C ASP A 244 14.57 10.60 -27.23
N ASP A 245 15.69 9.96 -26.89
CA ASP A 245 15.82 8.50 -26.97
C ASP A 245 14.77 7.85 -26.06
N ASN A 246 13.86 7.07 -26.64
CA ASN A 246 12.77 6.44 -25.90
C ASN A 246 13.16 5.13 -25.22
N ASP A 247 14.26 4.52 -25.65
CA ASP A 247 14.72 3.19 -25.22
C ASP A 247 15.94 3.29 -24.29
N ALA A 248 16.63 4.43 -24.27
CA ALA A 248 17.74 4.67 -23.34
C ALA A 248 17.27 4.57 -21.88
N GLY A 249 17.91 3.65 -21.14
CA GLY A 249 17.78 3.56 -19.69
C GLY A 249 18.53 4.68 -18.98
N SER A 250 19.00 4.40 -17.77
CA SER A 250 19.88 5.33 -17.04
C SER A 250 20.97 4.58 -16.32
N TYR A 251 22.16 5.17 -16.28
CA TYR A 251 23.26 4.71 -15.45
C TYR A 251 23.20 5.34 -14.06
N ILE A 252 23.57 4.55 -13.06
CA ILE A 252 23.46 4.96 -11.66
C ILE A 252 24.30 6.20 -11.32
N TRP A 253 25.45 6.37 -11.98
CA TRP A 253 26.31 7.54 -11.79
C TRP A 253 25.65 8.83 -12.27
N ALA A 254 24.94 8.79 -13.40
CA ALA A 254 24.24 9.96 -13.93
C ALA A 254 23.08 10.38 -13.01
N LEU A 255 22.39 9.42 -12.39
CA LEU A 255 21.38 9.70 -11.37
C LEU A 255 21.98 10.43 -10.16
N ALA A 256 23.16 10.01 -9.69
CA ALA A 256 23.85 10.62 -8.58
C ALA A 256 24.36 12.03 -8.92
N ASP A 257 24.92 12.23 -10.12
CA ASP A 257 25.40 13.52 -10.59
C ASP A 257 24.24 14.53 -10.68
N VAL A 258 23.09 14.13 -11.25
CA VAL A 258 21.90 14.99 -11.27
C VAL A 258 21.44 15.32 -9.85
N ALA A 259 21.49 14.37 -8.90
CA ALA A 259 21.15 14.66 -7.51
C ALA A 259 22.11 15.71 -6.88
N GLN A 260 23.40 15.63 -7.21
CA GLN A 260 24.41 16.61 -6.77
C GLN A 260 24.19 17.98 -7.39
N GLU A 261 23.86 18.06 -8.68
CA GLU A 261 23.51 19.30 -9.37
C GLU A 261 22.28 19.99 -8.77
N LYS A 262 21.33 19.21 -8.24
CA LYS A 262 20.16 19.72 -7.50
C LYS A 262 20.47 20.09 -6.05
N GLY A 263 21.73 19.95 -5.60
CA GLY A 263 22.21 20.42 -4.30
C GLY A 263 22.10 19.40 -3.16
N LEU A 264 21.93 18.12 -3.47
CA LEU A 264 22.03 17.05 -2.48
C LEU A 264 23.43 16.43 -2.48
N HIS A 265 23.78 15.72 -1.41
CA HIS A 265 25.00 14.92 -1.37
C HIS A 265 24.67 13.45 -1.66
N ALA A 266 25.19 12.93 -2.78
CA ALA A 266 25.16 11.51 -3.11
C ALA A 266 26.40 10.80 -2.53
N SER A 267 26.18 9.87 -1.60
CA SER A 267 27.25 9.19 -0.87
C SER A 267 27.35 7.72 -1.26
N GLY A 268 28.57 7.20 -1.31
CA GLY A 268 28.87 5.78 -1.52
C GLY A 268 28.72 5.30 -2.96
N LEU A 269 28.66 6.19 -3.95
CA LEU A 269 28.64 5.77 -5.35
C LEU A 269 29.98 5.17 -5.79
N TYR A 270 31.08 5.81 -5.40
CA TYR A 270 32.43 5.42 -5.78
C TYR A 270 33.27 5.01 -4.57
N GLU A 271 34.25 4.15 -4.81
CA GLU A 271 35.36 3.90 -3.91
C GLU A 271 36.18 5.18 -3.68
N SER A 272 37.15 5.11 -2.76
CA SER A 272 38.04 6.24 -2.45
C SER A 272 38.86 6.77 -3.63
N ASP A 273 38.95 6.02 -4.74
CA ASP A 273 39.60 6.45 -5.98
C ASP A 273 38.74 7.38 -6.85
N GLY A 274 37.44 7.53 -6.53
CA GLY A 274 36.49 8.39 -7.23
C GLY A 274 36.08 7.91 -8.63
N THR A 275 36.41 6.69 -9.02
CA THR A 275 36.13 6.15 -10.37
C THR A 275 35.60 4.72 -10.38
N THR A 276 36.01 3.90 -9.43
CA THR A 276 35.51 2.53 -9.27
C THR A 276 34.19 2.58 -8.54
N LEU A 277 33.13 1.99 -9.11
CA LEU A 277 31.84 1.89 -8.44
C LEU A 277 31.97 1.08 -7.16
N HIS A 278 31.43 1.63 -6.07
CA HIS A 278 31.47 1.00 -4.76
C HIS A 278 30.49 -0.18 -4.71
N HIS A 279 30.94 -1.28 -4.10
CA HIS A 279 30.15 -2.48 -3.92
C HIS A 279 29.41 -2.42 -2.57
N TRP A 280 28.12 -2.06 -2.60
CA TRP A 280 27.33 -1.97 -1.38
C TRP A 280 26.97 -3.34 -0.80
N SER A 281 27.20 -3.50 0.49
CA SER A 281 26.56 -4.52 1.31
C SER A 281 25.17 -4.10 1.76
N VAL A 282 24.31 -5.07 2.08
CA VAL A 282 22.99 -4.80 2.68
C VAL A 282 23.11 -4.14 4.06
N ASP A 283 24.22 -4.34 4.77
CA ASP A 283 24.47 -3.67 6.06
C ASP A 283 24.75 -2.18 5.88
N GLU A 284 25.44 -1.77 4.82
CA GLU A 284 25.63 -0.36 4.45
C GLU A 284 24.31 0.29 4.06
N VAL A 285 23.46 -0.41 3.28
CA VAL A 285 22.10 0.06 2.97
C VAL A 285 21.32 0.30 4.27
N ARG A 286 21.36 -0.66 5.20
CA ARG A 286 20.70 -0.53 6.51
C ARG A 286 21.25 0.65 7.31
N GLN A 287 22.56 0.87 7.30
CA GLN A 287 23.19 1.97 8.01
C GLN A 287 22.79 3.34 7.43
N ALA A 288 22.71 3.46 6.10
CA ALA A 288 22.23 4.68 5.45
C ALA A 288 20.78 5.00 5.84
N VAL A 289 19.89 4.00 5.77
CA VAL A 289 18.48 4.17 6.17
C VAL A 289 18.35 4.51 7.65
N ARG A 290 19.14 3.88 8.53
CA ARG A 290 19.22 4.24 9.97
C ARG A 290 19.65 5.68 10.22
N SER A 291 20.41 6.25 9.29
CA SER A 291 20.85 7.65 9.32
C SER A 291 19.81 8.60 8.70
N GLY A 292 18.64 8.10 8.29
CA GLY A 292 17.59 8.87 7.65
C GLY A 292 17.85 9.19 6.18
N HIS A 293 18.78 8.48 5.54
CA HIS A 293 19.14 8.68 4.14
C HIS A 293 18.47 7.62 3.25
N PRO A 294 17.58 8.01 2.31
CA PRO A 294 17.03 7.06 1.34
C PRO A 294 18.14 6.58 0.41
N VAL A 295 18.04 5.33 -0.03
CA VAL A 295 19.04 4.68 -0.89
C VAL A 295 18.41 4.35 -2.23
N ILE A 296 19.00 4.82 -3.33
CA ILE A 296 18.64 4.36 -4.68
C ILE A 296 19.54 3.17 -4.98
N ALA A 297 18.93 2.00 -5.23
CA ALA A 297 19.65 0.76 -5.50
C ALA A 297 19.33 0.26 -6.91
N GLN A 298 20.36 -0.18 -7.64
CA GLN A 298 20.21 -0.93 -8.88
C GLN A 298 20.00 -2.40 -8.56
N VAL A 299 18.97 -2.98 -9.15
CA VAL A 299 18.54 -4.36 -8.92
C VAL A 299 18.08 -5.00 -10.22
N VAL A 300 18.20 -6.31 -10.37
CA VAL A 300 17.50 -7.00 -11.47
C VAL A 300 16.00 -7.04 -11.15
N TYR A 301 15.16 -6.63 -12.11
CA TYR A 301 13.72 -6.48 -11.86
C TYR A 301 13.07 -7.76 -11.32
N ARG A 302 13.42 -8.91 -11.92
CA ARG A 302 12.88 -10.23 -11.53
C ARG A 302 13.37 -10.74 -10.18
N GLY A 303 14.44 -10.14 -9.65
CA GLY A 303 14.95 -10.46 -8.32
C GLY A 303 14.07 -9.91 -7.20
N LEU A 304 13.22 -8.92 -7.51
CA LEU A 304 12.34 -8.30 -6.53
C LEU A 304 11.15 -9.21 -6.13
N PRO A 305 10.68 -9.14 -4.88
CA PRO A 305 9.49 -9.87 -4.42
C PRO A 305 8.28 -9.65 -5.32
N GLY A 306 7.67 -10.75 -5.77
CA GLY A 306 6.51 -10.72 -6.67
C GLY A 306 6.83 -10.46 -8.15
N ARG A 307 8.10 -10.31 -8.55
CA ARG A 307 8.53 -10.06 -9.94
C ARG A 307 9.10 -11.27 -10.67
N GLY A 308 9.27 -12.41 -10.00
CA GLY A 308 9.94 -13.59 -10.57
C GLY A 308 9.33 -14.11 -11.89
N GLY A 309 8.05 -13.84 -12.15
CA GLY A 309 7.36 -14.21 -13.40
C GLY A 309 7.45 -13.20 -14.55
N SER A 310 8.11 -12.05 -14.38
CA SER A 310 8.19 -11.05 -15.44
C SER A 310 9.01 -11.53 -16.64
N GLU A 311 8.61 -11.10 -17.84
CA GLU A 311 9.37 -11.32 -19.08
C GLU A 311 10.56 -10.34 -19.23
N TYR A 312 10.62 -9.28 -18.44
CA TYR A 312 11.71 -8.31 -18.47
C TYR A 312 12.89 -8.80 -17.61
N TYR A 313 14.06 -8.96 -18.22
CA TYR A 313 15.28 -9.47 -17.57
C TYR A 313 16.29 -8.37 -17.20
N GLY A 314 15.98 -7.12 -17.52
CA GLY A 314 16.90 -6.01 -17.32
C GLY A 314 16.97 -5.53 -15.87
N ASP A 315 17.87 -4.59 -15.68
CA ASP A 315 18.03 -3.84 -14.45
C ASP A 315 16.88 -2.87 -14.22
N HIS A 316 16.70 -2.51 -12.96
CA HIS A 316 15.65 -1.67 -12.43
C HIS A 316 16.20 -0.87 -11.26
N TYR A 317 15.55 0.26 -10.97
CA TYR A 317 15.90 1.07 -9.81
C TYR A 317 14.75 1.09 -8.81
N VAL A 318 15.10 0.94 -7.53
CA VAL A 318 14.17 1.09 -6.41
C VAL A 318 14.73 2.08 -5.41
N VAL A 319 13.85 2.65 -4.58
CA VAL A 319 14.28 3.49 -3.46
C VAL A 319 14.03 2.72 -2.17
N ILE A 320 15.06 2.44 -1.39
CA ILE A 320 14.93 1.88 -0.05
C ILE A 320 14.56 3.02 0.90
N THR A 321 13.42 2.87 1.57
CA THR A 321 12.73 3.94 2.31
C THR A 321 12.67 3.70 3.81
N GLY A 322 13.01 2.51 4.30
CA GLY A 322 12.82 2.19 5.70
C GLY A 322 13.24 0.78 6.10
N LEU A 323 12.97 0.44 7.35
CA LEU A 323 13.24 -0.87 7.95
C LEU A 323 11.99 -1.38 8.68
N LEU A 324 11.76 -2.69 8.56
CA LEU A 324 10.74 -3.44 9.29
C LEU A 324 11.42 -4.67 9.90
N GLY A 325 11.85 -4.57 11.16
CA GLY A 325 12.74 -5.55 11.76
C GLY A 325 14.07 -5.65 11.01
N GLU A 326 14.35 -6.85 10.50
CA GLU A 326 15.55 -7.13 9.69
C GLU A 326 15.36 -6.87 8.19
N ASP A 327 14.11 -6.63 7.78
CA ASP A 327 13.71 -6.45 6.38
C ASP A 327 13.73 -4.96 5.98
N PHE A 328 13.72 -4.72 4.67
CA PHE A 328 13.76 -3.39 4.07
C PHE A 328 12.38 -2.99 3.54
N LEU A 329 11.99 -1.75 3.81
CA LEU A 329 10.92 -1.08 3.08
C LEU A 329 11.48 -0.41 1.83
N TYR A 330 10.75 -0.50 0.72
CA TYR A 330 11.14 0.11 -0.54
C TYR A 330 9.97 0.57 -1.39
N ASN A 331 10.24 1.56 -2.23
CA ASN A 331 9.36 2.02 -3.29
C ASN A 331 9.86 1.50 -4.65
N ASP A 332 8.99 0.79 -5.37
CA ASP A 332 9.17 0.30 -6.74
C ASP A 332 8.45 1.22 -7.73
N PRO A 333 9.15 1.92 -8.65
CA PRO A 333 8.54 2.76 -9.67
C PRO A 333 7.46 2.08 -10.54
N ILE A 334 7.33 0.76 -10.49
CA ILE A 334 6.24 0.01 -11.11
C ILE A 334 5.26 -0.45 -10.03
N GLY A 335 3.99 -0.01 -10.13
CA GLY A 335 2.96 -0.34 -9.17
C GLY A 335 1.63 0.36 -9.43
N GLY A 336 0.60 -0.10 -8.70
CA GLY A 336 -0.73 0.52 -8.67
C GLY A 336 -1.59 0.23 -9.90
N ALA A 337 -2.70 0.95 -10.00
CA ALA A 337 -3.73 0.74 -11.03
C ALA A 337 -3.18 0.77 -12.47
N THR A 338 -2.23 1.67 -12.77
CA THR A 338 -1.62 1.77 -14.11
C THR A 338 -0.85 0.50 -14.49
N ALA A 339 -0.13 -0.09 -13.53
CA ALA A 339 0.59 -1.35 -13.71
C ALA A 339 -0.32 -2.59 -13.52
N ARG A 340 -1.60 -2.40 -13.14
CA ARG A 340 -2.57 -3.46 -12.79
C ARG A 340 -2.07 -4.40 -11.69
N GLU A 341 -1.45 -3.80 -10.69
CA GLU A 341 -0.86 -4.52 -9.57
C GLU A 341 -0.91 -3.71 -8.28
N ALA A 342 -0.54 -4.34 -7.18
CA ALA A 342 -0.39 -3.66 -5.90
C ALA A 342 0.47 -2.40 -6.01
N PRO A 343 0.17 -1.35 -5.21
CA PRO A 343 0.96 -0.14 -5.19
C PRO A 343 2.46 -0.41 -5.07
N GLY A 344 3.25 0.48 -5.66
CA GLY A 344 4.71 0.36 -5.66
C GLY A 344 5.34 0.82 -4.36
N TYR A 345 4.61 1.52 -3.48
CA TYR A 345 5.13 2.04 -2.23
C TYR A 345 5.03 1.06 -1.06
N ASP A 346 5.86 1.27 -0.04
CA ASP A 346 5.92 0.48 1.19
C ASP A 346 5.96 -1.03 0.92
N ARG A 347 6.67 -1.46 -0.11
CA ARG A 347 6.93 -2.88 -0.36
C ARG A 347 8.00 -3.38 0.61
N VAL A 348 7.99 -4.67 0.92
CA VAL A 348 8.94 -5.30 1.84
C VAL A 348 9.80 -6.31 1.11
N MET A 349 11.10 -6.31 1.38
CA MET A 349 12.02 -7.38 0.97
C MET A 349 12.99 -7.73 2.08
N THR A 350 13.37 -9.00 2.17
CA THR A 350 14.41 -9.45 3.11
C THR A 350 15.79 -8.98 2.66
N ALA A 351 16.75 -8.99 3.58
CA ALA A 351 18.15 -8.71 3.23
C ALA A 351 18.69 -9.66 2.13
N SER A 352 18.35 -10.94 2.20
CA SER A 352 18.76 -11.92 1.18
C SER A 352 18.11 -11.68 -0.18
N GLN A 353 16.88 -11.15 -0.21
CA GLN A 353 16.20 -10.77 -1.45
C GLN A 353 16.86 -9.53 -2.07
N LEU A 354 17.17 -8.51 -1.25
CA LEU A 354 17.89 -7.32 -1.71
C LEU A 354 19.27 -7.68 -2.27
N GLU A 355 20.07 -8.44 -1.51
CA GLU A 355 21.39 -8.88 -1.94
C GLU A 355 21.32 -9.70 -3.23
N HIS A 356 20.37 -10.63 -3.33
CA HIS A 356 20.16 -11.40 -4.54
C HIS A 356 19.83 -10.53 -5.75
N ALA A 357 18.92 -9.56 -5.58
CA ALA A 357 18.49 -8.66 -6.64
C ALA A 357 19.62 -7.72 -7.09
N MET A 358 20.39 -7.16 -6.15
CA MET A 358 21.56 -6.31 -6.43
C MET A 358 22.69 -7.09 -7.11
N ARG A 359 22.94 -8.34 -6.69
CA ARG A 359 23.97 -9.20 -7.28
C ARG A 359 23.67 -9.58 -8.72
N ALA A 360 22.39 -9.82 -9.01
CA ALA A 360 21.95 -10.34 -10.30
C ALA A 360 21.74 -9.26 -11.37
N SER A 361 22.03 -8.00 -11.04
CA SER A 361 22.16 -6.92 -12.02
C SER A 361 23.32 -7.14 -13.00
N ASP A 362 23.41 -6.31 -14.04
CA ASP A 362 24.54 -6.36 -14.98
C ASP A 362 25.86 -6.35 -14.20
N SER A 363 26.80 -7.24 -14.57
CA SER A 363 28.04 -7.45 -13.83
C SER A 363 28.87 -6.19 -13.58
N ALA A 364 28.77 -5.17 -14.46
CA ALA A 364 29.46 -3.89 -14.28
C ALA A 364 28.83 -3.00 -13.20
N TYR A 365 27.55 -3.25 -12.86
CA TYR A 365 26.74 -2.45 -11.94
C TYR A 365 26.15 -3.26 -10.79
N ALA A 366 26.53 -4.53 -10.66
CA ALA A 366 26.10 -5.38 -9.56
C ALA A 366 26.50 -4.73 -8.22
N TYR A 367 25.57 -4.76 -7.26
CA TYR A 367 25.74 -4.15 -5.93
C TYR A 367 25.86 -2.62 -5.90
N THR A 368 25.54 -1.94 -6.99
CA THR A 368 25.61 -0.48 -7.00
C THR A 368 24.38 0.16 -6.36
N ALA A 369 24.64 1.15 -5.53
CA ALA A 369 23.64 1.99 -4.90
C ALA A 369 24.27 3.36 -4.58
N PHE A 370 23.46 4.31 -4.16
CA PHE A 370 23.94 5.49 -3.46
C PHE A 370 22.86 6.00 -2.49
N SER A 371 23.30 6.65 -1.42
CA SER A 371 22.41 7.31 -0.46
C SER A 371 22.36 8.80 -0.69
N LEU A 372 21.21 9.42 -0.43
CA LEU A 372 21.03 10.87 -0.52
C LEU A 372 20.89 11.52 0.86
N SER A 373 21.48 12.71 0.99
CA SER A 373 21.41 13.53 2.20
C SER A 373 21.49 15.02 1.86
N ARG A 374 21.12 15.89 2.81
CA ARG A 374 21.42 17.32 2.71
C ARG A 374 22.89 17.56 3.08
N GLY A 375 23.56 18.42 2.31
CA GLY A 375 24.94 18.85 2.57
C GLY A 375 25.09 19.80 3.76
#